data_AF-A0A8K0GDD4-F1
#
_entry.id   AF-A0A8K0GDD4-F1
#
_cell.length_a   1.000
_cell.length_b   1.000
_cell.length_c   1.000
_cell.angle_alpha   90.00
_cell.angle_beta   90.00
_cell.angle_gamma   90.00
#
_symmetry.space_group_name_H-M   'P 1'
#
loop_
_entity.id
_entity.type
_entity.pdbx_description
1 polymer ?
#
loop_
_entity_poly.entity_id
_entity_poly.type
_entity_poly.pdbx_seq_one_letter_code
_entity_poly.pdbx_strand_id
1 'polypeptide(L)'
;MDHLKQQLVDYWRNEPKVKIVRAPKREGLIRARLLGARHSTAPVLTYLDSHCECTTGWLEPLLDRIARDSTTVVCPVIDVIDDTTLEYHWRDSSGVNVGGFDWNLQFNWHAVPDREKKKHQNSAEPVWSPTMAGGLFSIDKKFFERLGTYDSGFDIWGGENLELSFKTWMCGGTLEIVPCSHVGHIFRKRSPYKWRSGVNVLRRNSVRLAEVWLDDYAKYYYQRIGNDKGDFGDIGSRRDLRKKLRCKSFKWYLDNIYPELFVPGDAVANGEFRNMGYGAKTCLDSPARKSDLHKPVGLYPCHRQGGNQ
;
A
#
# COMPACT_ATOMS: atom_id res chain seq x y z
N MET A 1 12.31 23.19 -10.55
CA MET A 1 12.29 22.91 -11.99
C MET A 1 11.40 23.96 -12.64
N ASP A 2 11.98 24.86 -13.43
CA ASP A 2 11.23 26.00 -13.97
C ASP A 2 10.18 25.59 -15.01
N HIS A 3 10.41 24.50 -15.74
CA HIS A 3 9.45 23.94 -16.69
C HIS A 3 8.12 23.48 -16.04
N LEU A 4 8.09 23.21 -14.72
CA LEU A 4 6.86 22.87 -13.99
C LEU A 4 6.08 24.11 -13.48
N LYS A 5 6.58 25.32 -13.72
CA LYS A 5 5.96 26.60 -13.33
C LYS A 5 5.09 27.13 -14.47
N GLN A 6 5.39 28.31 -14.99
CA GLN A 6 4.59 29.00 -16.00
C GLN A 6 4.49 28.19 -17.30
N GLN A 7 5.59 27.57 -17.74
CA GLN A 7 5.62 26.76 -18.96
C GLN A 7 4.58 25.63 -18.95
N LEU A 8 4.40 24.93 -17.83
CA LEU A 8 3.38 23.88 -17.71
C LEU A 8 1.95 24.45 -17.76
N VAL A 9 1.73 25.63 -17.18
CA VAL A 9 0.42 26.32 -17.24
C VAL A 9 0.10 26.73 -18.66
N ASP A 10 1.09 27.25 -19.38
CA ASP A 10 0.93 27.69 -20.75
C ASP A 10 0.67 26.51 -21.70
N TYR A 11 1.35 25.38 -21.47
CA TYR A 11 1.15 24.16 -22.26
C TYR A 11 -0.31 23.66 -22.19
N TRP A 12 -0.92 23.67 -20.99
CA TRP A 12 -2.30 23.19 -20.79
C TRP A 12 -3.37 24.28 -20.96
N ARG A 13 -3.01 25.49 -21.42
CA ARG A 13 -3.92 26.64 -21.48
C ARG A 13 -5.19 26.38 -22.30
N ASN A 14 -5.09 25.58 -23.35
CA ASN A 14 -6.19 25.28 -24.27
C ASN A 14 -6.96 24.00 -23.91
N GLU A 15 -6.64 23.34 -22.79
CA GLU A 15 -7.26 22.09 -22.35
C GLU A 15 -8.14 22.34 -21.11
N PRO A 16 -9.43 22.70 -21.28
CA PRO A 16 -10.27 23.21 -20.20
C PRO A 16 -10.55 22.17 -19.09
N LYS A 17 -10.34 20.88 -19.38
CA LYS A 17 -10.49 19.79 -18.40
C LYS A 17 -9.25 19.63 -17.50
N VAL A 18 -8.10 20.18 -17.89
CA VAL A 18 -6.85 20.07 -17.13
C VAL A 18 -6.71 21.28 -16.20
N LYS A 19 -6.57 21.02 -14.90
CA LYS A 19 -6.38 22.06 -13.88
C LYS A 19 -5.11 21.78 -13.09
N ILE A 20 -4.23 22.77 -12.97
CA ILE A 20 -3.00 22.67 -12.19
C ILE A 20 -3.23 23.31 -10.83
N VAL A 21 -3.20 22.50 -9.77
CA VAL A 21 -3.31 22.97 -8.38
C VAL A 21 -1.93 22.96 -7.73
N ARG A 22 -1.53 24.07 -7.11
CA ARG A 22 -0.19 24.23 -6.50
C ARG A 22 -0.29 24.29 -4.98
N ALA A 23 0.43 23.41 -4.29
CA ALA A 23 0.62 23.52 -2.85
C ALA A 23 1.65 24.62 -2.52
N PRO A 24 1.47 25.40 -1.44
CA PRO A 24 2.40 26.47 -1.06
C PRO A 24 3.74 25.96 -0.51
N LYS A 25 3.79 24.69 -0.09
CA LYS A 25 4.98 24.01 0.44
C LYS A 25 5.00 22.54 0.04
N ARG A 26 6.10 21.84 0.29
CA ARG A 26 6.22 20.39 0.04
C ARG A 26 5.37 19.61 1.04
N GLU A 27 4.18 19.22 0.60
CA GLU A 27 3.18 18.50 1.42
C GLU A 27 3.31 16.97 1.41
N GLY A 28 4.00 16.40 0.42
CA GLY A 28 4.04 14.94 0.22
C GLY A 28 2.88 14.40 -0.62
N LEU A 29 2.97 13.13 -0.99
CA LEU A 29 1.98 12.44 -1.84
C LEU A 29 0.58 12.52 -1.23
N ILE A 30 0.48 12.15 0.04
CA ILE A 30 -0.80 11.96 0.74
C ILE A 30 -1.61 13.25 0.77
N ARG A 31 -0.98 14.33 1.26
CA ARG A 31 -1.64 15.65 1.34
C ARG A 31 -1.85 16.29 -0.02
N ALA A 32 -0.99 16.02 -1.01
CA ALA A 32 -1.23 16.45 -2.39
C ALA A 32 -2.47 15.76 -2.99
N ARG A 33 -2.67 14.46 -2.73
CA ARG A 33 -3.89 13.73 -3.13
C ARG A 33 -5.14 14.28 -2.46
N LEU A 34 -5.07 14.63 -1.18
CA LEU A 34 -6.17 15.29 -0.46
C LEU A 34 -6.45 16.71 -1.00
N LEU A 35 -5.42 17.44 -1.41
CA LEU A 35 -5.58 18.74 -2.08
C LEU A 35 -6.33 18.59 -3.40
N GLY A 36 -5.95 17.60 -4.22
CA GLY A 36 -6.66 17.28 -5.46
C GLY A 36 -8.12 16.86 -5.23
N ALA A 37 -8.37 15.98 -4.25
CA ALA A 37 -9.71 15.53 -3.88
C ALA A 37 -10.67 16.69 -3.55
N ARG A 38 -10.16 17.68 -2.80
CA ARG A 38 -10.93 18.89 -2.42
C ARG A 38 -11.28 19.78 -3.61
N HIS A 39 -10.46 19.79 -4.65
CA HIS A 39 -10.71 20.58 -5.87
C HIS A 39 -11.58 19.84 -6.90
N SER A 40 -11.68 18.51 -6.80
CA SER A 40 -12.55 17.72 -7.68
C SER A 40 -14.02 17.87 -7.28
N THR A 41 -14.88 18.07 -8.26
CA THR A 41 -16.35 18.04 -8.11
C THR A 41 -16.97 16.73 -8.60
N ALA A 42 -16.16 15.83 -9.17
CA ALA A 42 -16.63 14.57 -9.73
C ALA A 42 -17.06 13.59 -8.62
N PRO A 43 -18.03 12.70 -8.90
CA PRO A 43 -18.50 11.69 -7.95
C PRO A 43 -17.45 10.59 -7.72
N VAL A 44 -16.61 10.29 -8.71
CA VAL A 44 -15.54 9.30 -8.59
C VAL A 44 -14.19 10.01 -8.69
N LEU A 45 -13.27 9.63 -7.80
CA LEU A 45 -11.87 10.06 -7.83
C LEU A 45 -11.03 8.93 -8.39
N THR A 46 -10.32 9.18 -9.50
CA THR A 46 -9.32 8.25 -10.04
C THR A 46 -7.94 8.87 -9.84
N TYR A 47 -7.08 8.19 -9.09
CA TYR A 47 -5.70 8.58 -8.85
C TYR A 47 -4.78 7.84 -9.82
N LEU A 48 -3.84 8.58 -10.40
CA LEU A 48 -2.74 8.06 -11.21
C LEU A 48 -1.45 8.74 -10.78
N ASP A 49 -0.34 8.01 -10.85
CA ASP A 49 0.97 8.60 -10.70
C ASP A 49 1.39 9.32 -12.00
N SER A 50 2.31 10.28 -11.89
CA SER A 50 2.66 11.18 -13.00
C SER A 50 3.51 10.54 -14.12
N HIS A 51 3.63 9.22 -14.12
CA HIS A 51 4.48 8.42 -15.01
C HIS A 51 3.78 7.09 -15.31
N CYS A 52 2.54 7.22 -15.79
CA CYS A 52 1.69 6.12 -16.21
C CYS A 52 1.25 6.30 -17.67
N GLU A 53 0.93 5.18 -18.32
CA GLU A 53 0.30 5.15 -19.65
C GLU A 53 -0.95 4.26 -19.60
N CYS A 54 -2.09 4.82 -20.01
CA CYS A 54 -3.38 4.14 -19.90
C CYS A 54 -3.71 3.39 -21.20
N THR A 55 -4.18 2.15 -21.09
CA THR A 55 -4.62 1.36 -22.24
C THR A 55 -6.02 1.76 -22.72
N THR A 56 -6.41 1.35 -23.92
CA THR A 56 -7.79 1.52 -24.41
C THR A 56 -8.76 0.77 -23.50
N GLY A 57 -9.84 1.42 -23.08
CA GLY A 57 -10.90 0.80 -22.26
C GLY A 57 -10.53 0.63 -20.78
N TRP A 58 -9.47 1.28 -20.29
CA TRP A 58 -9.02 1.11 -18.91
C TRP A 58 -10.00 1.66 -17.86
N LEU A 59 -10.79 2.69 -18.18
CA LEU A 59 -11.53 3.44 -17.17
C LEU A 59 -12.94 2.90 -16.94
N GLU A 60 -13.62 2.51 -18.01
CA GLU A 60 -14.99 1.98 -18.03
C GLU A 60 -15.20 0.83 -17.04
N PRO A 61 -14.36 -0.23 -17.00
CA PRO A 61 -14.54 -1.33 -16.07
C PRO A 61 -14.33 -0.88 -14.61
N LEU A 62 -13.49 0.12 -14.33
CA LEU A 62 -13.34 0.66 -12.97
C LEU A 62 -14.61 1.41 -12.54
N LEU A 63 -15.13 2.28 -13.42
CA LEU A 63 -16.33 3.06 -13.13
C LEU A 63 -17.59 2.20 -13.03
N ASP A 64 -17.73 1.16 -13.86
CA ASP A 64 -18.83 0.20 -13.79
C ASP A 64 -18.90 -0.49 -12.41
N ARG A 65 -17.77 -0.92 -11.87
CA ARG A 65 -17.72 -1.54 -10.53
C ARG A 65 -18.18 -0.60 -9.43
N ILE A 66 -17.70 0.65 -9.44
CA ILE A 66 -18.13 1.66 -8.46
C ILE A 66 -19.61 2.01 -8.64
N ALA A 67 -20.12 2.04 -9.87
CA ALA A 67 -21.52 2.31 -10.15
C ALA A 67 -22.46 1.20 -9.60
N ARG A 68 -22.01 -0.06 -9.62
CA ARG A 68 -22.76 -1.20 -9.03
C ARG A 68 -22.71 -1.20 -7.51
N ASP A 69 -21.57 -0.85 -6.94
CA ASP A 69 -21.41 -0.69 -5.49
C ASP A 69 -20.41 0.44 -5.18
N SER A 70 -20.95 1.57 -4.72
CA SER A 70 -20.18 2.77 -4.35
C SER A 70 -19.19 2.57 -3.20
N THR A 71 -19.26 1.44 -2.48
CA THR A 71 -18.33 1.08 -1.41
C THR A 71 -17.14 0.26 -1.89
N THR A 72 -17.06 0.01 -3.20
CA THR A 72 -15.95 -0.70 -3.84
C THR A 72 -14.84 0.29 -4.20
N VAL A 73 -13.62 -0.03 -3.77
CA VAL A 73 -12.38 0.60 -4.24
C VAL A 73 -11.79 -0.33 -5.29
N VAL A 74 -11.51 0.21 -6.48
CA VAL A 74 -11.01 -0.60 -7.59
C VAL A 74 -9.65 -0.12 -8.05
N CYS A 75 -8.77 -1.06 -8.36
CA CYS A 75 -7.47 -0.80 -8.92
C CYS A 75 -7.36 -1.44 -10.32
N PRO A 76 -6.72 -0.77 -11.28
CA PRO A 76 -6.32 -1.43 -12.51
C PRO A 76 -5.25 -2.49 -12.23
N VAL A 77 -5.06 -3.42 -13.17
CA VAL A 77 -3.80 -4.13 -13.33
C VAL A 77 -2.72 -3.09 -13.64
N ILE A 78 -1.65 -3.11 -12.85
CA ILE A 78 -0.52 -2.20 -13.01
C ILE A 78 0.56 -2.92 -13.81
N ASP A 79 0.64 -2.62 -15.09
CA ASP A 79 1.66 -3.15 -15.98
C ASP A 79 2.99 -2.42 -15.78
N VAL A 80 4.09 -3.07 -16.15
CA VAL A 80 5.43 -2.50 -16.01
C VAL A 80 5.80 -1.77 -17.29
N ILE A 81 6.16 -0.50 -17.17
CA ILE A 81 6.90 0.22 -18.21
C ILE A 81 8.38 0.22 -17.80
N ASP A 82 9.26 -0.30 -18.64
CA ASP A 82 10.69 -0.35 -18.34
C ASP A 82 11.27 1.08 -18.18
N ASP A 83 12.07 1.31 -17.13
CA ASP A 83 12.59 2.64 -16.79
C ASP A 83 13.69 3.15 -17.72
N THR A 84 14.16 2.31 -18.64
CA THR A 84 15.25 2.58 -19.58
C THR A 84 14.79 2.54 -21.03
N THR A 85 14.09 1.47 -21.45
CA THR A 85 13.64 1.28 -22.84
C THR A 85 12.26 1.87 -23.10
N LEU A 86 11.49 2.18 -22.05
CA LEU A 86 10.06 2.53 -22.11
C LEU A 86 9.19 1.44 -22.75
N GLU A 87 9.68 0.19 -22.80
CA GLU A 87 8.88 -0.94 -23.27
C GLU A 87 7.72 -1.19 -22.30
N TYR A 88 6.52 -1.35 -22.86
CA TYR A 88 5.31 -1.67 -22.11
C TYR A 88 5.17 -3.19 -21.99
N HIS A 89 5.40 -3.73 -20.79
CA HIS A 89 5.24 -5.15 -20.49
C HIS A 89 3.82 -5.45 -20.04
N TRP A 90 2.96 -5.71 -21.02
CA TRP A 90 1.59 -6.15 -20.79
C TRP A 90 1.53 -7.59 -20.28
N ARG A 91 0.56 -7.87 -19.40
CA ARG A 91 0.21 -9.22 -18.96
C ARG A 91 -1.26 -9.51 -19.21
N ASP A 92 -1.58 -10.73 -19.58
CA ASP A 92 -2.98 -11.15 -19.71
C ASP A 92 -3.66 -11.37 -18.35
N SER A 93 -4.97 -11.60 -18.40
CA SER A 93 -5.79 -11.82 -17.22
C SER A 93 -5.49 -13.13 -16.47
N SER A 94 -4.72 -14.04 -17.04
CA SER A 94 -4.30 -15.29 -16.37
C SER A 94 -3.19 -15.06 -15.35
N GLY A 95 -2.43 -13.96 -15.50
CA GLY A 95 -1.29 -13.59 -14.68
C GLY A 95 -1.56 -12.50 -13.63
N VAL A 96 -2.83 -12.24 -13.29
CA VAL A 96 -3.21 -11.18 -12.34
C VAL A 96 -2.61 -11.48 -10.96
N ASN A 97 -2.00 -10.46 -10.37
CA ASN A 97 -1.54 -10.47 -8.99
C ASN A 97 -2.42 -9.55 -8.15
N VAL A 98 -2.55 -9.90 -6.88
CA VAL A 98 -3.21 -9.08 -5.87
C VAL A 98 -2.18 -8.56 -4.86
N GLY A 99 -2.57 -7.54 -4.14
CA GLY A 99 -1.74 -6.90 -3.12
C GLY A 99 -1.81 -7.62 -1.79
N GLY A 100 -0.65 -7.84 -1.19
CA GLY A 100 -0.47 -8.31 0.18
C GLY A 100 0.38 -7.35 1.00
N PHE A 101 0.85 -7.84 2.14
CA PHE A 101 1.87 -7.17 2.93
C PHE A 101 2.62 -8.20 3.80
N ASP A 102 3.79 -7.83 4.31
CA ASP A 102 4.51 -8.59 5.33
C ASP A 102 4.40 -7.92 6.72
N TRP A 103 4.90 -8.57 7.77
CA TRP A 103 4.88 -7.97 9.11
C TRP A 103 5.88 -6.82 9.31
N ASN A 104 6.64 -6.40 8.28
CA ASN A 104 7.31 -5.09 8.25
C ASN A 104 6.36 -3.97 7.78
N LEU A 105 5.10 -4.30 7.50
CA LEU A 105 4.12 -3.41 6.88
C LEU A 105 4.59 -2.89 5.51
N GLN A 106 5.31 -3.74 4.78
CA GLN A 106 5.69 -3.49 3.40
C GLN A 106 4.73 -4.19 2.46
N PHE A 107 4.29 -3.47 1.44
CA PHE A 107 3.48 -4.02 0.36
C PHE A 107 4.27 -5.06 -0.43
N ASN A 108 3.60 -6.13 -0.84
CA ASN A 108 4.13 -7.12 -1.77
C ASN A 108 3.04 -7.57 -2.75
N TRP A 109 3.45 -8.11 -3.89
CA TRP A 109 2.56 -8.75 -4.84
C TRP A 109 2.56 -10.26 -4.60
N HIS A 110 1.40 -10.88 -4.69
CA HIS A 110 1.28 -12.33 -4.73
C HIS A 110 0.21 -12.76 -5.74
N ALA A 111 0.28 -14.02 -6.16
CA ALA A 111 -0.75 -14.59 -7.02
C ALA A 111 -2.12 -14.57 -6.31
N VAL A 112 -3.19 -14.52 -7.11
CA VAL A 112 -4.56 -14.68 -6.59
C VAL A 112 -4.65 -16.00 -5.81
N PRO A 113 -5.05 -15.98 -4.53
CA PRO A 113 -5.22 -17.20 -3.74
C PRO A 113 -6.24 -18.16 -4.34
N ASP A 114 -6.06 -19.46 -4.16
CA ASP A 114 -6.99 -20.47 -4.70
C ASP A 114 -8.41 -20.31 -4.16
N ARG A 115 -8.57 -19.84 -2.92
CA ARG A 115 -9.87 -19.50 -2.31
C ARG A 115 -10.60 -18.44 -3.12
N GLU A 116 -9.89 -17.44 -3.61
CA GLU A 116 -10.45 -16.36 -4.41
C GLU A 116 -10.68 -16.82 -5.84
N LYS A 117 -9.71 -17.51 -6.47
CA LYS A 117 -9.86 -18.08 -7.82
C LYS A 117 -11.13 -18.94 -7.97
N LYS A 118 -11.46 -19.75 -6.96
CA LYS A 118 -12.65 -20.62 -6.97
C LYS A 118 -13.99 -19.89 -7.01
N LYS A 119 -14.03 -18.59 -6.71
CA LYS A 119 -15.26 -17.77 -6.80
C LYS A 119 -15.57 -17.33 -8.23
N HIS A 120 -14.58 -17.36 -9.11
CA HIS A 120 -14.65 -16.79 -10.45
C HIS A 120 -14.80 -17.88 -11.50
N GLN A 121 -15.59 -17.61 -12.53
CA GLN A 121 -15.77 -18.50 -13.68
C GLN A 121 -14.88 -18.06 -14.85
N ASN A 122 -14.51 -16.78 -14.90
CA ASN A 122 -13.68 -16.19 -15.93
C ASN A 122 -12.52 -15.38 -15.31
N SER A 123 -11.32 -15.47 -15.90
CA SER A 123 -10.14 -14.72 -15.45
C SER A 123 -10.26 -13.21 -15.60
N ALA A 124 -11.22 -12.72 -16.39
CA ALA A 124 -11.50 -11.29 -16.56
C ALA A 124 -12.31 -10.69 -15.40
N GLU A 125 -12.86 -11.50 -14.50
CA GLU A 125 -13.66 -11.01 -13.37
C GLU A 125 -12.81 -10.26 -12.34
N PRO A 126 -13.32 -9.19 -11.72
CA PRO A 126 -12.64 -8.50 -10.62
C PRO A 126 -12.34 -9.45 -9.46
N VAL A 127 -11.11 -9.42 -8.95
CA VAL A 127 -10.66 -10.28 -7.86
C VAL A 127 -10.44 -9.46 -6.60
N TRP A 128 -10.81 -10.02 -5.44
CA TRP A 128 -10.54 -9.38 -4.15
C TRP A 128 -9.04 -9.30 -3.88
N SER A 129 -8.60 -8.12 -3.45
CA SER A 129 -7.22 -7.84 -3.09
C SER A 129 -7.12 -7.46 -1.63
N PRO A 130 -6.34 -8.18 -0.80
CA PRO A 130 -6.13 -7.80 0.60
C PRO A 130 -5.65 -6.36 0.75
N THR A 131 -4.70 -5.95 -0.08
CA THR A 131 -4.15 -4.60 -0.10
C THR A 131 -4.06 -4.03 -1.51
N MET A 132 -3.77 -2.73 -1.63
CA MET A 132 -3.47 -2.08 -2.90
C MET A 132 -2.02 -1.58 -2.91
N ALA A 133 -1.42 -1.47 -4.10
CA ALA A 133 -0.17 -0.74 -4.28
C ALA A 133 -0.34 0.75 -3.94
N GLY A 134 -1.53 1.30 -4.23
CA GLY A 134 -1.95 2.63 -3.83
C GLY A 134 -1.59 3.76 -4.79
N GLY A 135 -0.72 3.53 -5.77
CA GLY A 135 -0.40 4.49 -6.85
C GLY A 135 -1.62 4.82 -7.72
N LEU A 136 -2.35 3.76 -8.12
CA LEU A 136 -3.41 3.82 -9.10
C LEU A 136 -4.68 3.15 -8.56
N PHE A 137 -5.78 3.90 -8.45
CA PHE A 137 -7.08 3.38 -8.03
C PHE A 137 -8.21 4.37 -8.32
N SER A 138 -9.44 3.86 -8.35
CA SER A 138 -10.67 4.66 -8.39
C SER A 138 -11.52 4.40 -7.15
N ILE A 139 -12.18 5.44 -6.66
CA ILE A 139 -13.05 5.39 -5.47
C ILE A 139 -14.20 6.40 -5.57
N ASP A 140 -15.39 6.02 -5.10
CA ASP A 140 -16.47 6.99 -4.90
C ASP A 140 -16.04 8.07 -3.88
N LYS A 141 -16.22 9.34 -4.23
CA LYS A 141 -15.77 10.47 -3.42
C LYS A 141 -16.45 10.50 -2.05
N LYS A 142 -17.76 10.22 -1.97
CA LYS A 142 -18.50 10.21 -0.70
C LYS A 142 -18.05 9.04 0.16
N PHE A 143 -17.76 7.89 -0.44
CA PHE A 143 -17.19 6.76 0.29
C PHE A 143 -15.78 7.08 0.81
N PHE A 144 -14.93 7.71 0.00
CA PHE A 144 -13.61 8.15 0.45
C PHE A 144 -13.70 9.12 1.63
N GLU A 145 -14.62 10.08 1.59
CA GLU A 145 -14.92 11.00 2.70
C GLU A 145 -15.47 10.26 3.93
N ARG A 146 -16.36 9.27 3.74
CA ARG A 146 -16.90 8.41 4.80
C ARG A 146 -15.79 7.63 5.52
N LEU A 147 -14.80 7.11 4.79
CA LEU A 147 -13.61 6.47 5.33
C LEU A 147 -12.63 7.44 6.00
N GLY A 148 -12.97 8.73 6.09
CA GLY A 148 -12.14 9.78 6.66
C GLY A 148 -10.93 10.13 5.80
N THR A 149 -10.98 9.83 4.51
CA THR A 149 -9.90 9.99 3.52
C THR A 149 -8.59 9.33 3.98
N TYR A 150 -7.43 9.86 3.60
CA TYR A 150 -6.16 9.46 4.20
C TYR A 150 -5.97 10.06 5.60
N ASP A 151 -5.14 9.41 6.43
CA ASP A 151 -4.64 10.03 7.66
C ASP A 151 -3.73 11.22 7.32
N SER A 152 -4.20 12.44 7.58
CA SER A 152 -3.43 13.68 7.37
C SER A 152 -2.19 13.80 8.26
N GLY A 153 -2.10 12.98 9.31
CA GLY A 153 -0.94 12.85 10.18
C GLY A 153 0.20 12.03 9.57
N PHE A 154 -0.04 11.32 8.46
CA PHE A 154 1.05 10.69 7.70
C PHE A 154 1.90 11.77 7.02
N ASP A 155 3.22 11.57 7.05
CA ASP A 155 4.17 12.46 6.40
C ASP A 155 4.68 11.86 5.09
N ILE A 156 4.84 12.71 4.08
CA ILE A 156 5.41 12.43 2.75
C ILE A 156 4.79 11.25 1.99
N TRP A 157 5.16 10.02 2.34
CA TRP A 157 4.86 8.78 1.62
C TRP A 157 5.05 7.56 2.53
N GLY A 158 4.27 6.51 2.29
CA GLY A 158 4.43 5.19 2.87
C GLY A 158 3.36 4.87 3.91
N GLY A 159 2.79 3.66 3.80
CA GLY A 159 1.76 3.12 4.69
C GLY A 159 0.34 3.52 4.32
N GLU A 160 0.13 4.59 3.54
CA GLU A 160 -1.22 5.07 3.18
C GLU A 160 -2.02 4.08 2.36
N ASN A 161 -1.33 3.28 1.53
CA ASN A 161 -1.93 2.25 0.71
C ASN A 161 -2.48 1.10 1.57
N LEU A 162 -1.71 0.64 2.56
CA LEU A 162 -2.16 -0.36 3.53
C LEU A 162 -3.27 0.19 4.42
N GLU A 163 -3.13 1.44 4.88
CA GLU A 163 -4.10 2.10 5.75
C GLU A 163 -5.48 2.20 5.09
N LEU A 164 -5.52 2.65 3.83
CA LEU A 164 -6.75 2.72 3.07
C LEU A 164 -7.31 1.33 2.74
N SER A 165 -6.45 0.33 2.53
CA SER A 165 -6.89 -1.06 2.32
C SER A 165 -7.61 -1.61 3.56
N PHE A 166 -7.03 -1.43 4.74
CA PHE A 166 -7.63 -1.86 6.00
C PHE A 166 -8.92 -1.13 6.31
N LYS A 167 -8.96 0.20 6.11
CA LYS A 167 -10.19 0.99 6.20
C LYS A 167 -11.29 0.43 5.30
N THR A 168 -10.97 0.18 4.04
CA THR A 168 -11.94 -0.27 3.04
C THR A 168 -12.56 -1.59 3.50
N TRP A 169 -11.74 -2.60 3.74
CA TRP A 169 -12.23 -3.92 4.15
C TRP A 169 -12.92 -3.92 5.51
N MET A 170 -12.29 -3.32 6.51
CA MET A 170 -12.78 -3.39 7.89
C MET A 170 -13.99 -2.49 8.12
N CYS A 171 -14.20 -1.45 7.32
CA CYS A 171 -15.29 -0.48 7.50
C CYS A 171 -16.39 -0.60 6.44
N GLY A 172 -16.58 -1.79 5.87
CA GLY A 172 -17.76 -2.14 5.07
C GLY A 172 -17.68 -1.72 3.59
N GLY A 173 -16.50 -1.81 3.00
CA GLY A 173 -16.30 -1.77 1.55
C GLY A 173 -15.51 -2.98 1.07
N THR A 174 -15.20 -2.98 -0.23
CA THR A 174 -14.43 -4.03 -0.91
C THR A 174 -13.27 -3.41 -1.66
N LEU A 175 -12.18 -4.16 -1.82
CA LEU A 175 -11.01 -3.74 -2.59
C LEU A 175 -10.73 -4.75 -3.69
N GLU A 176 -10.78 -4.32 -4.94
CA GLU A 176 -10.71 -5.21 -6.10
C GLU A 176 -9.57 -4.80 -7.05
N ILE A 177 -8.87 -5.78 -7.61
CA ILE A 177 -8.12 -5.60 -8.86
C ILE A 177 -9.08 -5.95 -10.00
N VAL A 178 -9.16 -5.10 -11.03
CA VAL A 178 -10.05 -5.29 -12.18
C VAL A 178 -9.23 -5.70 -13.40
N PRO A 179 -9.21 -7.00 -13.78
CA PRO A 179 -8.35 -7.52 -14.85
C PRO A 179 -8.56 -6.87 -16.22
N CYS A 180 -9.77 -6.37 -16.52
CA CYS A 180 -10.03 -5.67 -17.77
C CYS A 180 -9.43 -4.25 -17.84
N SER A 181 -8.94 -3.72 -16.73
CA SER A 181 -8.39 -2.36 -16.65
C SER A 181 -6.87 -2.43 -16.55
N HIS A 182 -6.15 -1.94 -17.57
CA HIS A 182 -4.70 -1.94 -17.59
C HIS A 182 -4.13 -0.52 -17.63
N VAL A 183 -3.19 -0.23 -16.73
CA VAL A 183 -2.43 1.02 -16.73
C VAL A 183 -0.96 0.68 -16.48
N GLY A 184 -0.10 1.07 -17.42
CA GLY A 184 1.33 0.90 -17.29
C GLY A 184 1.91 1.93 -16.35
N HIS A 185 2.91 1.53 -15.58
CA HIS A 185 3.59 2.38 -14.60
C HIS A 185 5.10 2.17 -14.67
N ILE A 186 5.87 3.28 -14.64
CA ILE A 186 7.33 3.20 -14.62
C ILE A 186 7.83 2.86 -13.21
N PHE A 187 8.23 1.61 -12.98
CA PHE A 187 8.81 1.17 -11.71
C PHE A 187 10.29 1.56 -11.61
N ARG A 188 10.60 2.48 -10.70
CA ARG A 188 11.97 2.97 -10.52
C ARG A 188 12.77 2.10 -9.56
N LYS A 189 14.06 1.91 -9.86
CA LYS A 189 14.99 1.18 -8.98
C LYS A 189 15.25 1.86 -7.63
N ARG A 190 15.09 3.20 -7.56
CA ARG A 190 15.31 4.02 -6.35
C ARG A 190 14.34 5.19 -6.31
N SER A 191 13.99 5.62 -5.10
CA SER A 191 13.20 6.84 -4.90
C SER A 191 13.97 8.07 -5.44
N PRO A 192 13.38 8.88 -6.33
CA PRO A 192 14.06 10.00 -6.99
C PRO A 192 14.10 11.28 -6.14
N TYR A 193 13.59 11.25 -4.90
CA TYR A 193 13.40 12.42 -4.06
C TYR A 193 14.18 12.34 -2.74
N LYS A 194 14.51 13.51 -2.19
CA LYS A 194 15.18 13.62 -0.88
C LYS A 194 14.18 13.37 0.26
N TRP A 195 14.55 12.48 1.16
CA TRP A 195 13.87 12.31 2.45
C TRP A 195 14.15 13.49 3.37
N ARG A 196 13.23 13.80 4.29
CA ARG A 196 13.54 14.76 5.36
C ARG A 196 14.59 14.14 6.28
N SER A 197 15.63 14.90 6.59
CA SER A 197 16.69 14.49 7.52
C SER A 197 16.14 14.40 8.95
N GLY A 198 16.54 13.35 9.69
CA GLY A 198 16.29 13.23 11.13
C GLY A 198 14.96 12.59 11.55
N VAL A 199 14.08 12.24 10.62
CA VAL A 199 12.81 11.56 10.92
C VAL A 199 12.67 10.31 10.07
N ASN A 200 12.49 9.15 10.70
CA ASN A 200 12.10 7.93 10.00
C ASN A 200 10.59 7.99 9.67
N VAL A 201 10.28 8.67 8.57
CA VAL A 201 8.91 8.91 8.10
C VAL A 201 8.13 7.62 7.91
N LEU A 202 8.76 6.59 7.34
CA LEU A 202 8.13 5.28 7.11
C LEU A 202 7.73 4.61 8.42
N ARG A 203 8.63 4.59 9.41
CA ARG A 203 8.35 4.04 10.74
C ARG A 203 7.23 4.82 11.41
N ARG A 204 7.25 6.17 11.36
CA ARG A 204 6.18 7.01 11.92
C ARG A 204 4.81 6.64 11.34
N ASN A 205 4.67 6.62 10.02
CA ASN A 205 3.39 6.31 9.36
C ASN A 205 2.93 4.87 9.68
N SER A 206 3.86 3.92 9.67
CA SER A 206 3.58 2.51 9.96
C SER A 206 3.13 2.28 11.40
N VAL A 207 3.73 2.99 12.38
CA VAL A 207 3.28 2.94 13.78
C VAL A 207 1.88 3.54 13.92
N ARG A 208 1.57 4.68 13.27
CA ARG A 208 0.22 5.27 13.28
C ARG A 208 -0.82 4.29 12.72
N LEU A 209 -0.52 3.65 11.60
CA LEU A 209 -1.34 2.60 11.01
C LEU A 209 -1.53 1.45 12.01
N ALA A 210 -0.44 0.95 12.59
CA ALA A 210 -0.46 -0.20 13.49
C ALA A 210 -1.32 0.06 14.73
N GLU A 211 -1.15 1.22 15.36
CA GLU A 211 -1.87 1.65 16.56
C GLU A 211 -3.38 1.86 16.36
N VAL A 212 -3.82 2.05 15.11
CA VAL A 212 -5.24 2.28 14.78
C VAL A 212 -5.90 1.02 14.23
N TRP A 213 -5.19 0.20 13.45
CA TRP A 213 -5.82 -0.82 12.60
C TRP A 213 -5.43 -2.25 12.90
N LEU A 214 -4.29 -2.53 13.55
CA LEU A 214 -3.78 -3.90 13.69
C LEU A 214 -4.20 -4.61 14.99
N ASP A 215 -4.90 -3.93 15.91
CA ASP A 215 -5.28 -4.48 17.21
C ASP A 215 -4.08 -5.16 17.92
N ASP A 216 -4.28 -6.32 18.54
CA ASP A 216 -3.22 -7.08 19.22
C ASP A 216 -2.13 -7.62 18.28
N TYR A 217 -2.33 -7.56 16.96
CA TYR A 217 -1.34 -7.97 15.95
C TYR A 217 -0.28 -6.90 15.70
N ALA A 218 -0.50 -5.67 16.17
CA ALA A 218 0.49 -4.59 16.09
C ALA A 218 1.82 -4.97 16.75
N LYS A 219 1.79 -5.87 17.75
CA LYS A 219 2.98 -6.41 18.42
C LYS A 219 4.01 -7.01 17.47
N TYR A 220 3.57 -7.65 16.37
CA TYR A 220 4.49 -8.27 15.42
C TYR A 220 5.29 -7.22 14.65
N TYR A 221 4.68 -6.09 14.32
CA TYR A 221 5.42 -4.97 13.74
C TYR A 221 6.34 -4.32 14.79
N TYR A 222 5.87 -4.13 16.02
CA TYR A 222 6.67 -3.54 17.10
C TYR A 222 7.95 -4.33 17.38
N GLN A 223 7.87 -5.66 17.45
CA GLN A 223 9.04 -6.52 17.64
C GLN A 223 10.12 -6.28 16.58
N ARG A 224 9.74 -6.05 15.32
CA ARG A 224 10.69 -5.82 14.21
C ARG A 224 11.37 -4.47 14.23
N ILE A 225 10.77 -3.48 14.90
CA ILE A 225 11.38 -2.16 15.13
C ILE A 225 12.02 -2.05 16.52
N GLY A 226 12.27 -3.18 17.19
CA GLY A 226 12.87 -3.23 18.53
C GLY A 226 11.96 -2.72 19.64
N ASN A 227 10.64 -2.75 19.44
CA ASN A 227 9.58 -2.19 20.29
C ASN A 227 9.69 -0.68 20.54
N ASP A 228 10.60 0.00 19.84
CA ASP A 228 10.69 1.44 19.87
C ASP A 228 9.65 2.01 18.88
N LYS A 229 8.59 2.62 19.41
CA LYS A 229 7.52 3.23 18.59
C LYS A 229 7.87 4.64 18.13
N GLY A 230 8.77 5.33 18.85
CA GLY A 230 9.09 6.74 18.61
C GLY A 230 7.88 7.66 18.77
N ASP A 231 8.02 8.94 18.40
CA ASP A 231 6.88 9.85 18.31
C ASP A 231 6.11 9.64 17.00
N PHE A 232 4.86 9.20 17.13
CA PHE A 232 3.93 9.04 16.02
C PHE A 232 2.80 10.07 16.01
N GLY A 233 2.76 11.00 16.97
CA GLY A 233 1.75 12.04 17.12
C GLY A 233 0.36 11.53 17.48
N ASP A 234 -0.61 12.44 17.59
CA ASP A 234 -1.99 12.10 17.96
C ASP A 234 -2.72 11.28 16.88
N ILE A 235 -3.44 10.26 17.33
CA ILE A 235 -4.28 9.37 16.53
C ILE A 235 -5.73 9.29 17.04
N GLY A 236 -6.13 10.13 18.01
CA GLY A 236 -7.45 10.12 18.61
C GLY A 236 -8.56 10.19 17.55
N SER A 237 -8.47 11.15 16.63
CA SER A 237 -9.45 11.29 15.54
C SER A 237 -9.57 10.05 14.63
N ARG A 238 -8.48 9.28 14.47
CA ARG A 238 -8.49 8.06 13.64
C ARG A 238 -9.14 6.90 14.40
N ARG A 239 -8.87 6.78 15.71
CA ARG A 239 -9.54 5.80 16.58
C ARG A 239 -11.04 6.07 16.71
N ASP A 240 -11.43 7.33 16.85
CA ASP A 240 -12.84 7.72 16.94
C ASP A 240 -13.58 7.46 15.63
N LEU A 241 -12.94 7.72 14.49
CA LEU A 241 -13.48 7.35 13.19
C LEU A 241 -13.73 5.84 13.08
N ARG A 242 -12.73 5.01 13.46
CA ARG A 242 -12.87 3.54 13.43
C ARG A 242 -14.04 3.06 14.29
N LYS A 243 -14.23 3.64 15.48
CA LYS A 243 -15.37 3.37 16.36
C LYS A 243 -16.70 3.82 15.74
N LYS A 244 -16.76 5.06 15.22
CA LYS A 244 -17.96 5.64 14.61
C LYS A 244 -18.47 4.83 13.42
N LEU A 245 -17.55 4.33 12.58
CA LEU A 245 -17.87 3.49 11.44
C LEU A 245 -18.15 2.02 11.82
N ARG A 246 -17.99 1.66 13.10
CA ARG A 246 -18.16 0.29 13.61
C ARG A 246 -17.33 -0.73 12.82
N CYS A 247 -16.09 -0.36 12.51
CA CYS A 247 -15.21 -1.21 11.72
C CYS A 247 -14.91 -2.53 12.45
N LYS A 248 -14.73 -3.59 11.68
CA LYS A 248 -14.35 -4.92 12.15
C LYS A 248 -12.95 -4.92 12.77
N SER A 249 -12.62 -6.00 13.48
CA SER A 249 -11.29 -6.22 14.05
C SER A 249 -10.29 -6.65 12.98
N PHE A 250 -9.00 -6.50 13.28
CA PHE A 250 -7.94 -6.99 12.42
C PHE A 250 -7.94 -8.52 12.35
N LYS A 251 -8.34 -9.19 13.44
CA LYS A 251 -8.60 -10.65 13.40
C LYS A 251 -9.62 -11.00 12.32
N TRP A 252 -10.75 -10.29 12.27
CA TRP A 252 -11.75 -10.51 11.22
C TRP A 252 -11.16 -10.30 9.82
N TYR A 253 -10.33 -9.28 9.64
CA TYR A 253 -9.63 -9.04 8.37
C TYR A 253 -8.74 -10.22 7.98
N LEU A 254 -7.91 -10.74 8.90
CA LEU A 254 -7.07 -11.91 8.64
C LEU A 254 -7.91 -13.15 8.34
N ASP A 255 -8.95 -13.43 9.13
CA ASP A 255 -9.76 -14.64 8.94
C ASP A 255 -10.56 -14.64 7.62
N ASN A 256 -11.01 -13.46 7.15
CA ASN A 256 -11.98 -13.36 6.04
C ASN A 256 -11.37 -12.84 4.74
N ILE A 257 -10.41 -11.92 4.84
CA ILE A 257 -9.85 -11.21 3.69
C ILE A 257 -8.50 -11.78 3.32
N TYR A 258 -7.61 -12.00 4.30
CA TYR A 258 -6.25 -12.47 4.03
C TYR A 258 -5.80 -13.66 4.91
N PRO A 259 -6.53 -14.80 4.87
CA PRO A 259 -6.20 -15.98 5.67
C PRO A 259 -4.91 -16.67 5.23
N GLU A 260 -4.41 -16.35 4.04
CA GLU A 260 -3.16 -16.90 3.51
C GLU A 260 -1.91 -16.22 4.11
N LEU A 261 -2.07 -15.09 4.81
CA LEU A 261 -0.96 -14.44 5.50
C LEU A 261 -0.57 -15.22 6.76
N PHE A 262 0.66 -15.74 6.78
CA PHE A 262 1.22 -16.38 7.96
C PHE A 262 1.29 -15.41 9.14
N VAL A 263 0.67 -15.75 10.27
CA VAL A 263 0.71 -14.98 11.52
C VAL A 263 1.79 -15.57 12.44
N PRO A 264 2.80 -14.78 12.90
CA PRO A 264 3.89 -15.31 13.72
C PRO A 264 3.47 -15.96 15.04
N GLY A 265 2.30 -15.60 15.57
CA GLY A 265 1.74 -16.22 16.78
C GLY A 265 1.28 -17.66 16.60
N ASP A 266 1.06 -18.10 15.37
CA ASP A 266 0.69 -19.48 15.05
C ASP A 266 1.94 -20.36 14.89
N ALA A 267 3.14 -19.78 15.00
CA ALA A 267 4.39 -20.51 14.99
C ALA A 267 4.54 -21.38 16.24
N VAL A 268 5.03 -22.61 16.07
CA VAL A 268 5.36 -23.52 17.18
C VAL A 268 6.41 -22.91 18.12
N ALA A 269 7.35 -22.15 17.56
CA ALA A 269 8.36 -21.40 18.30
C ALA A 269 8.78 -20.15 17.51
N ASN A 270 9.21 -19.11 18.22
CA ASN A 270 9.83 -17.91 17.64
C ASN A 270 10.96 -17.41 18.56
N GLY A 271 11.95 -16.74 17.96
CA GLY A 271 13.13 -16.21 18.65
C GLY A 271 14.41 -16.54 17.91
N GLU A 272 15.53 -16.26 18.57
CA GLU A 272 16.87 -16.50 18.02
C GLU A 272 17.26 -17.99 18.10
N PHE A 273 17.92 -18.49 17.06
CA PHE A 273 18.45 -19.85 17.03
C PHE A 273 19.93 -19.85 17.43
N ARG A 274 20.22 -20.17 18.71
CA ARG A 274 21.57 -20.17 19.27
C ARG A 274 22.34 -21.45 18.95
N ASN A 275 23.59 -21.30 18.50
CA ASN A 275 24.52 -22.41 18.33
C ASN A 275 25.15 -22.80 19.69
N MET A 276 24.65 -23.88 20.28
CA MET A 276 25.17 -24.42 21.55
C MET A 276 26.61 -24.94 21.44
N GLY A 277 27.04 -25.42 20.26
CA GLY A 277 28.39 -25.90 20.02
C GLY A 277 29.48 -24.82 20.09
N TYR A 278 29.08 -23.55 20.01
CA TYR A 278 29.97 -22.39 20.15
C TYR A 278 29.64 -21.56 21.40
N GLY A 279 29.26 -22.24 22.49
CA GLY A 279 28.97 -21.62 23.78
C GLY A 279 27.77 -20.66 23.76
N ALA A 280 26.80 -20.88 22.86
CA ALA A 280 25.60 -20.05 22.70
C ALA A 280 25.88 -18.56 22.37
N LYS A 281 27.07 -18.25 21.83
CA LYS A 281 27.49 -16.89 21.47
C LYS A 281 27.11 -16.48 20.05
N THR A 282 26.89 -17.46 19.18
CA THR A 282 26.49 -17.23 17.78
C THR A 282 25.06 -17.69 17.55
N CYS A 283 24.35 -16.90 16.75
CA CYS A 283 22.96 -17.12 16.38
C CYS A 283 22.87 -17.30 14.86
N LEU A 284 21.90 -18.08 14.41
CA LEU A 284 21.50 -18.09 13.00
C LEU A 284 21.13 -16.66 12.60
N ASP A 285 21.68 -16.20 11.49
CA ASP A 285 21.48 -14.84 11.00
C ASP A 285 21.26 -14.88 9.49
N SER A 286 20.24 -14.14 9.03
CA SER A 286 19.93 -13.98 7.61
C SER A 286 20.16 -12.53 7.18
N PRO A 287 21.37 -12.16 6.73
CA PRO A 287 21.64 -10.82 6.24
C PRO A 287 20.72 -10.45 5.07
N ALA A 288 19.93 -9.40 5.21
CA ALA A 288 18.97 -8.98 4.19
C ALA A 288 19.54 -8.01 3.13
N ARG A 289 20.87 -8.01 2.90
CA ARG A 289 21.45 -7.17 1.83
C ARG A 289 21.15 -7.80 0.47
N LYS A 290 21.08 -6.98 -0.58
CA LYS A 290 20.83 -7.46 -1.95
C LYS A 290 21.85 -8.52 -2.41
N SER A 291 23.10 -8.43 -1.94
CA SER A 291 24.16 -9.41 -2.21
C SER A 291 23.95 -10.76 -1.52
N ASP A 292 23.09 -10.81 -0.51
CA ASP A 292 22.91 -11.93 0.41
C ASP A 292 21.58 -12.67 0.15
N LEU A 293 20.72 -12.12 -0.72
CA LEU A 293 19.51 -12.78 -1.20
C LEU A 293 19.84 -14.08 -1.95
N HIS A 294 19.03 -15.12 -1.73
CA HIS A 294 19.21 -16.47 -2.28
C HIS A 294 20.53 -17.17 -1.89
N LYS A 295 21.24 -16.67 -0.87
CA LYS A 295 22.41 -17.35 -0.28
C LYS A 295 22.02 -18.11 0.98
N PRO A 296 22.81 -19.12 1.38
CA PRO A 296 22.61 -19.79 2.67
C PRO A 296 22.67 -18.81 3.83
N VAL A 297 21.81 -19.02 4.83
CA VAL A 297 21.87 -18.32 6.12
C VAL A 297 23.20 -18.62 6.83
N GLY A 298 23.67 -17.66 7.62
CA GLY A 298 24.97 -17.71 8.29
C GLY A 298 24.85 -17.73 9.80
N LEU A 299 26.01 -17.64 10.46
CA LEU A 299 26.11 -17.41 11.90
C LEU A 299 26.63 -16.00 12.17
N TYR A 300 26.04 -15.30 13.14
CA TYR A 300 26.48 -13.97 13.58
C TYR A 300 26.46 -13.88 15.11
N PRO A 301 27.23 -12.99 15.76
CA PRO A 301 27.10 -12.76 17.20
C PRO A 301 25.65 -12.48 17.60
N CYS A 302 25.15 -13.23 18.59
CA CYS A 302 23.78 -13.06 19.07
C CYS A 302 23.58 -11.64 19.62
N HIS A 303 22.64 -10.87 19.05
CA HIS A 303 22.44 -9.48 19.45
C HIS A 303 21.10 -9.23 20.16
N ARG A 304 20.16 -10.19 20.18
CA ARG A 304 18.86 -10.09 20.86
C ARG A 304 17.99 -8.90 20.39
N GLN A 305 18.15 -8.49 19.14
CA GLN A 305 17.38 -7.38 18.55
C GLN A 305 16.30 -7.88 17.57
N GLY A 306 16.15 -9.20 17.40
CA GLY A 306 15.29 -9.79 16.39
C GLY A 306 15.79 -9.48 14.97
N GLY A 307 14.88 -9.18 14.04
CA GLY A 307 15.24 -8.76 12.70
C GLY A 307 15.84 -9.91 11.88
N ASN A 308 17.15 -9.91 11.69
CA ASN A 308 17.85 -10.97 10.95
C ASN A 308 18.12 -12.22 11.81
N GLN A 309 17.92 -12.15 13.13
CA GLN A 309 18.12 -13.23 14.11
C GLN A 309 16.81 -13.65 14.79
#